data_AF-A0A9X0BPT2-F1
#
_entry.id   AF-A0A9X0BPT2-F1
#
_cell.length_a   1.000
_cell.length_b   1.000
_cell.length_c   1.000
_cell.angle_alpha   90.00
_cell.angle_beta   90.00
_cell.angle_gamma   90.00
#
_symmetry.space_group_name_H-M   'P 1'
#
loop_
_entity.id
_entity.type
_entity.pdbx_description
1 polymer ?
#
loop_
_entity_poly.entity_id
_entity_poly.type
_entity_poly.pdbx_seq_one_letter_code
_entity_poly.pdbx_strand_id
1 'polypeptide(L)'
;MTSATLKYGERQAAGQLLQQWMERPESDTSVAACPVQSSKLQLKDLRKSKEFEIDVEMNPYIPAQIEDEFEQLNIAGPRSGAWEMISIGEPDVTDDVEYPDLHIWEGQIAPGVLIVEEMKKTPSLFMSEVCQAVYENHFSMDTLKYVYMVDVCNRDTLSFVRDVLYTEANGLVWPDEEIHDWQLGTPEFEALLGTKIGKTVAHLVLGAFRRGTHRISQIRSFHTFEILQLRFTIEEMEHVTPVIPSVELPIRTVSTRVTRSMTRKRKAEEEETAAKKAQKKG
;
A
#
# COMPACT_ATOMS: atom_id res chain seq x y z
N MET A 1 33.65 14.43 11.67
CA MET A 1 32.49 14.44 10.75
C MET A 1 31.31 14.95 11.54
N THR A 2 30.91 16.19 11.31
CA THR A 2 29.75 16.80 11.97
C THR A 2 28.49 16.05 11.52
N SER A 3 27.85 15.32 12.43
CA SER A 3 26.51 14.77 12.19
C SER A 3 25.62 15.95 11.80
N ALA A 4 25.10 15.96 10.58
CA ALA A 4 24.15 16.99 10.17
C ALA A 4 22.96 16.93 11.12
N THR A 5 22.66 18.04 11.80
CA THR A 5 21.48 18.13 12.66
C THR A 5 20.25 18.06 11.77
N LEU A 6 19.41 17.04 11.95
CA LEU A 6 18.15 16.89 11.21
C LEU A 6 17.20 18.04 11.57
N LYS A 7 16.53 18.62 10.57
CA LYS A 7 15.61 19.78 10.73
C LYS A 7 14.51 19.48 11.76
N TYR A 8 13.99 18.26 11.75
CA TYR A 8 12.92 17.83 12.67
C TYR A 8 13.37 16.73 13.66
N GLY A 9 14.67 16.64 13.93
CA GLY A 9 15.24 15.77 14.97
C GLY A 9 14.83 14.29 14.84
N GLU A 10 14.40 13.71 15.97
CA GLU A 10 14.02 12.29 16.07
C GLU A 10 12.86 11.90 15.15
N ARG A 11 11.95 12.84 14.87
CA ARG A 11 10.79 12.58 14.01
C ARG A 11 11.25 12.34 12.58
N GLN A 12 12.15 13.17 12.08
CA GLN A 12 12.77 12.99 10.77
C GLN A 12 13.58 11.69 10.72
N ALA A 13 14.37 11.39 11.75
CA ALA A 13 15.15 10.15 11.82
C ALA A 13 14.26 8.90 11.77
N ALA A 14 13.10 8.93 12.45
CA ALA A 14 12.15 7.82 12.43
C ALA A 14 11.55 7.61 11.02
N GLY A 15 11.20 8.69 10.32
CA GLY A 15 10.73 8.60 8.93
C GLY A 15 11.79 8.09 7.97
N GLN A 16 13.03 8.56 8.10
CA GLN A 16 14.17 8.05 7.33
C GLN A 16 14.34 6.54 7.48
N LEU A 17 14.23 6.03 8.71
CA LEU A 17 14.34 4.60 8.98
C LEU A 17 13.19 3.81 8.35
N LEU A 18 11.95 4.31 8.43
CA LEU A 18 10.78 3.69 7.79
C LEU A 18 10.93 3.64 6.27
N GLN A 19 11.39 4.74 5.67
CA GLN A 19 11.69 4.80 4.24
C GLN A 19 12.75 3.77 3.85
N GLN A 20 13.86 3.70 4.60
CA GLN A 20 14.90 2.71 4.36
C GLN A 20 14.38 1.27 4.46
N TRP A 21 13.51 0.98 5.42
CA TRP A 21 12.89 -0.35 5.51
C TRP A 21 12.01 -0.67 4.29
N MET A 22 11.24 0.29 3.79
CA MET A 22 10.40 0.07 2.60
C MET A 22 11.25 -0.13 1.35
N GLU A 23 12.30 0.68 1.16
CA GLU A 23 13.10 0.70 -0.07
C GLU A 23 14.17 -0.39 -0.14
N ARG A 24 14.68 -0.86 1.00
CA ARG A 24 15.73 -1.88 1.04
C ARG A 24 15.14 -3.28 1.15
N PRO A 25 15.55 -4.22 0.28
CA PRO A 25 15.09 -5.60 0.39
C PRO A 25 15.51 -6.22 1.72
N GLU A 26 14.78 -7.24 2.17
CA GLU A 26 15.09 -7.97 3.42
C GLU A 26 16.51 -8.54 3.48
N SER A 27 17.10 -8.84 2.32
CA SER A 27 18.48 -9.33 2.23
C SER A 27 19.55 -8.25 2.46
N ASP A 28 19.18 -6.97 2.46
CA ASP A 28 20.11 -5.87 2.70
C ASP A 28 20.37 -5.71 4.21
N THR A 29 21.58 -6.06 4.64
CA THR A 29 22.02 -6.00 6.04
C THR A 29 22.60 -4.64 6.44
N SER A 30 22.59 -3.64 5.55
CA SER A 30 23.11 -2.29 5.85
C SER A 30 22.16 -1.44 6.70
N VAL A 31 20.88 -1.82 6.75
CA VAL A 31 19.84 -1.16 7.54
C VAL A 31 19.51 -2.03 8.76
N ALA A 32 19.15 -1.39 9.88
CA ALA A 32 18.68 -2.09 11.07
C ALA A 32 17.53 -3.05 10.73
N ALA A 33 17.41 -4.16 11.46
CA ALA A 33 16.33 -5.12 11.25
C ALA A 33 14.96 -4.44 11.41
N CYS A 34 14.08 -4.61 10.42
CA CYS A 34 12.71 -4.11 10.48
C CYS A 34 11.92 -4.95 11.48
N PRO A 35 11.29 -4.35 12.51
CA PRO A 35 10.49 -5.10 13.47
C PRO A 35 9.10 -5.47 12.94
N VAL A 36 8.62 -4.76 11.89
CA VAL A 36 7.31 -4.98 11.30
C VAL A 36 7.30 -6.31 10.55
N GLN A 37 6.37 -7.18 10.93
CA GLN A 37 6.14 -8.46 10.27
C GLN A 37 5.00 -8.32 9.27
N SER A 38 4.96 -9.22 8.29
CA SER A 38 3.82 -9.30 7.39
C SER A 38 2.55 -9.68 8.16
N SER A 39 1.47 -8.93 7.93
CA SER A 39 0.19 -9.19 8.57
C SER A 39 -0.40 -10.50 8.10
N LYS A 40 -1.08 -11.21 9.01
CA LYS A 40 -1.93 -12.37 8.69
C LYS A 40 -3.39 -12.14 9.06
N LEU A 41 -3.71 -10.94 9.55
CA LEU A 41 -5.07 -10.59 9.96
C LEU A 41 -5.97 -10.54 8.72
N GLN A 42 -7.14 -11.15 8.81
CA GLN A 42 -8.15 -11.08 7.76
C GLN A 42 -9.46 -10.55 8.34
N LEU A 43 -10.21 -9.78 7.55
CA LEU A 43 -11.48 -9.19 8.00
C LEU A 43 -12.48 -10.28 8.46
N LYS A 44 -12.45 -11.45 7.82
CA LYS A 44 -13.26 -12.61 8.20
C LYS A 44 -12.96 -13.15 9.60
N ASP A 45 -11.74 -12.95 10.11
CA ASP A 45 -11.35 -13.40 11.44
C ASP A 45 -11.82 -12.40 12.50
N LEU A 46 -11.83 -11.10 12.17
CA LEU A 46 -12.49 -10.07 12.97
C LEU A 46 -14.00 -10.33 13.06
N ARG A 47 -14.68 -10.64 11.94
CA ARG A 47 -16.13 -10.98 11.90
C ARG A 47 -16.51 -12.20 12.73
N LYS A 48 -15.59 -13.13 12.95
CA LYS A 48 -15.81 -14.32 13.80
C LYS A 48 -15.59 -14.02 15.27
N SER A 49 -14.84 -12.96 15.58
CA SER A 49 -14.66 -12.53 16.96
C SER A 49 -15.99 -12.03 17.49
N LYS A 50 -16.24 -12.29 18.78
CA LYS A 50 -17.35 -11.67 19.50
C LYS A 50 -16.95 -10.33 20.11
N GLU A 51 -15.73 -9.88 19.86
CA GLU A 51 -15.18 -8.62 20.40
C GLU A 51 -15.43 -7.43 19.47
N PHE A 52 -15.90 -7.67 18.24
CA PHE A 52 -16.10 -6.62 17.24
C PHE A 52 -17.44 -6.78 16.52
N GLU A 53 -18.07 -5.64 16.25
CA GLU A 53 -19.18 -5.50 15.31
C GLU A 53 -18.64 -4.84 14.03
N ILE A 54 -19.05 -5.35 12.87
CA ILE A 54 -18.58 -4.86 11.58
C ILE A 54 -19.79 -4.56 10.70
N ASP A 55 -19.99 -3.28 10.45
CA ASP A 55 -21.04 -2.76 9.57
C ASP A 55 -20.45 -2.38 8.22
N VAL A 56 -21.29 -2.53 7.19
CA VAL A 56 -20.94 -2.17 5.82
C VAL A 56 -22.05 -1.32 5.24
N GLU A 57 -21.72 -0.08 4.90
CA GLU A 57 -22.63 0.84 4.22
C GLU A 57 -22.22 1.02 2.75
N MET A 58 -23.22 1.16 1.88
CA MET A 58 -23.06 1.34 0.45
C MET A 58 -23.33 2.80 0.07
N ASN A 59 -22.51 3.36 -0.82
CA ASN A 59 -22.56 4.75 -1.29
C ASN A 59 -22.26 5.82 -0.21
N PRO A 60 -21.13 5.71 0.51
CA PRO A 60 -20.74 6.73 1.47
C PRO A 60 -20.48 8.08 0.82
N TYR A 61 -20.65 9.14 1.63
CA TYR A 61 -20.27 10.50 1.24
C TYR A 61 -18.75 10.61 1.24
N ILE A 62 -18.20 11.23 0.19
CA ILE A 62 -16.77 11.59 0.12
C ILE A 62 -16.67 13.12 0.13
N PRO A 63 -15.75 13.72 0.90
CA PRO A 63 -15.51 15.16 0.83
C PRO A 63 -15.24 15.64 -0.62
N ALA A 64 -15.89 16.73 -1.02
CA ALA A 64 -15.82 17.24 -2.40
C ALA A 64 -14.37 17.47 -2.89
N GLN A 65 -13.46 17.89 -2.01
CA GLN A 65 -12.05 18.07 -2.33
C GLN A 65 -11.36 16.78 -2.76
N ILE A 66 -11.74 15.64 -2.16
CA ILE A 66 -11.22 14.32 -2.52
C ILE A 66 -11.89 13.85 -3.83
N GLU A 67 -13.18 14.13 -4.03
CA GLU A 67 -13.89 13.82 -5.28
C GLU A 67 -13.28 14.56 -6.48
N ASP A 68 -12.96 15.85 -6.35
CA ASP A 68 -12.29 16.64 -7.39
C ASP A 68 -10.89 16.09 -7.72
N GLU A 69 -10.16 15.61 -6.71
CA GLU A 69 -8.86 14.99 -6.90
C GLU A 69 -8.97 13.64 -7.62
N PHE A 70 -10.02 12.86 -7.35
CA PHE A 70 -10.26 11.59 -8.04
C PHE A 70 -10.45 11.79 -9.53
N GLU A 71 -11.12 12.86 -9.96
CA GLU A 71 -11.23 13.20 -11.38
C GLU A 71 -9.84 13.42 -12.00
N GLN A 72 -8.98 14.18 -11.32
CA GLN A 72 -7.61 14.46 -11.78
C GLN A 72 -6.73 13.20 -11.85
N LEU A 73 -6.94 12.27 -10.92
CA LEU A 73 -6.20 11.00 -10.84
C LEU A 73 -6.85 9.87 -11.65
N ASN A 74 -7.97 10.15 -12.33
CA ASN A 74 -8.77 9.17 -13.07
C ASN A 74 -9.19 7.95 -12.21
N ILE A 75 -9.54 8.22 -10.95
CA ILE A 75 -10.09 7.26 -9.99
C ILE A 75 -11.62 7.31 -10.15
N ALA A 76 -12.26 6.15 -10.26
CA ALA A 76 -13.73 6.09 -10.32
C ALA A 76 -14.32 6.52 -8.97
N GLY A 77 -15.06 7.63 -8.95
CA GLY A 77 -15.69 8.15 -7.76
C GLY A 77 -16.87 7.30 -7.23
N PRO A 78 -17.45 7.69 -6.08
CA PRO A 78 -18.50 6.94 -5.38
C PRO A 78 -19.79 6.78 -6.19
N ARG A 79 -20.01 7.65 -7.18
CA ARG A 79 -21.17 7.57 -8.09
C ARG A 79 -21.01 6.54 -9.23
N SER A 80 -19.82 5.98 -9.43
CA SER A 80 -19.50 5.09 -10.55
C SER A 80 -18.62 3.88 -10.21
N GLY A 81 -18.21 3.70 -8.95
CA GLY A 81 -17.29 2.65 -8.50
C GLY A 81 -17.84 1.75 -7.38
N ALA A 82 -17.10 0.68 -7.07
CA ALA A 82 -17.34 -0.18 -5.90
C ALA A 82 -16.78 0.51 -4.65
N TRP A 83 -17.62 1.34 -4.02
CA TRP A 83 -17.31 2.06 -2.80
C TRP A 83 -18.10 1.49 -1.64
N GLU A 84 -17.36 1.00 -0.63
CA GLU A 84 -17.92 0.48 0.60
C GLU A 84 -17.34 1.25 1.77
N MET A 85 -18.21 1.73 2.66
CA MET A 85 -17.83 2.17 3.99
C MET A 85 -17.87 0.97 4.91
N ILE A 86 -16.82 0.81 5.71
CA ILE A 86 -16.70 -0.25 6.69
C ILE A 86 -16.45 0.41 8.03
N SER A 87 -17.28 0.05 9.01
CA SER A 87 -17.18 0.56 10.37
C SER A 87 -17.00 -0.62 11.31
N ILE A 88 -15.98 -0.56 12.17
CA ILE A 88 -15.64 -1.62 13.12
C ILE A 88 -15.79 -1.03 14.53
N GLY A 89 -16.72 -1.56 15.32
CA GLY A 89 -17.03 -1.12 16.68
C GLY A 89 -16.80 -2.23 17.72
N GLU A 90 -16.87 -1.86 19.01
CA GLU A 90 -17.00 -2.82 20.10
C GLU A 90 -18.50 -3.14 20.31
N PRO A 91 -18.89 -4.41 20.51
CA PRO A 91 -20.27 -4.76 20.75
C PRO A 91 -20.68 -4.22 22.12
N ASP A 92 -21.84 -3.57 22.20
CA ASP A 92 -22.45 -2.98 23.40
C ASP A 92 -21.99 -1.55 23.80
N VAL A 93 -21.44 -0.74 22.87
CA VAL A 93 -21.49 0.72 23.07
C VAL A 93 -22.96 1.13 22.89
N THR A 94 -23.67 1.30 24.01
CA THR A 94 -25.02 1.84 24.00
C THR A 94 -25.00 3.21 23.36
N ASP A 95 -26.02 3.53 22.54
CA ASP A 95 -26.35 4.86 21.99
C ASP A 95 -26.31 5.95 23.09
N ASP A 96 -25.12 6.37 23.51
CA ASP A 96 -24.95 7.41 24.51
C ASP A 96 -25.09 8.72 23.74
N VAL A 97 -26.23 9.38 23.93
CA VAL A 97 -26.68 10.56 23.19
C VAL A 97 -25.68 11.72 23.27
N GLU A 98 -24.73 11.66 24.22
CA GLU A 98 -23.68 12.66 24.39
C GLU A 98 -22.39 12.35 23.58
N TYR A 99 -22.12 11.08 23.26
CA TYR A 99 -21.00 10.62 22.39
C TYR A 99 -21.36 9.29 21.71
N PRO A 100 -22.21 9.32 20.68
CA PRO A 100 -22.64 8.09 20.01
C PRO A 100 -21.43 7.49 19.28
N ASP A 101 -21.13 6.24 19.61
CA ASP A 101 -20.52 5.26 18.70
C ASP A 101 -19.20 5.66 18.04
N LEU A 102 -18.15 5.78 18.85
CA LEU A 102 -16.83 5.96 18.27
C LEU A 102 -16.25 4.60 17.86
N HIS A 103 -16.30 4.31 16.55
CA HIS A 103 -15.70 3.12 15.95
C HIS A 103 -14.21 2.98 16.33
N ILE A 104 -13.72 1.74 16.44
CA ILE A 104 -12.28 1.51 16.58
C ILE A 104 -11.54 1.78 15.26
N TRP A 105 -12.26 1.61 14.15
CA TRP A 105 -11.81 1.87 12.80
C TRP A 105 -13.02 2.17 11.92
N GLU A 106 -12.95 3.23 11.14
CA GLU A 106 -13.93 3.55 10.10
C GLU A 106 -13.22 4.05 8.86
N GLY A 107 -13.68 3.60 7.70
CA GLY A 107 -13.06 3.97 6.44
C GLY A 107 -13.76 3.43 5.22
N GLN A 108 -13.42 4.02 4.08
CA GLN A 108 -13.95 3.69 2.78
C GLN A 108 -12.90 3.01 1.91
N ILE A 109 -13.34 2.12 1.03
CA ILE A 109 -12.45 1.43 0.10
C ILE A 109 -12.97 1.51 -1.33
N ALA A 110 -12.02 1.55 -2.27
CA ALA A 110 -12.26 1.44 -3.70
C ALA A 110 -11.02 0.84 -4.41
N PRO A 111 -11.14 0.45 -5.69
CA PRO A 111 -9.98 0.01 -6.47
C PRO A 111 -8.86 1.07 -6.45
N GLY A 112 -7.72 0.70 -5.89
CA GLY A 112 -6.56 1.57 -5.69
C GLY A 112 -6.61 2.60 -4.56
N VAL A 113 -7.69 2.69 -3.79
CA VAL A 113 -7.86 3.72 -2.75
C VAL A 113 -8.35 3.14 -1.43
N LEU A 114 -7.70 3.55 -0.35
CA LEU A 114 -8.16 3.35 1.02
C LEU A 114 -8.34 4.73 1.67
N ILE A 115 -9.54 5.06 2.12
CA ILE A 115 -9.83 6.24 2.93
C ILE A 115 -10.05 5.78 4.37
N VAL A 116 -9.42 6.46 5.32
CA VAL A 116 -9.55 6.15 6.74
C VAL A 116 -9.97 7.40 7.48
N GLU A 117 -11.14 7.35 8.11
CA GLU A 117 -11.79 8.49 8.77
C GLU A 117 -11.57 8.45 10.27
N GLU A 118 -11.75 7.27 10.87
CA GLU A 118 -11.49 7.07 12.27
C GLU A 118 -10.53 5.90 12.48
N MET A 119 -9.57 6.08 13.39
CA MET A 119 -8.78 4.99 13.94
C MET A 119 -8.45 5.26 15.40
N LYS A 120 -8.74 4.27 16.23
CA LYS A 120 -8.35 4.27 17.63
C LYS A 120 -7.26 3.26 17.89
N LYS A 121 -6.47 3.55 18.92
CA LYS A 121 -5.53 2.57 19.43
C LYS A 121 -6.29 1.52 20.24
N THR A 122 -6.28 0.28 19.78
CA THR A 122 -6.71 -0.88 20.56
C THR A 122 -5.49 -1.66 21.03
N PRO A 123 -5.49 -2.26 22.24
CA PRO A 123 -4.34 -3.03 22.72
C PRO A 123 -4.04 -4.29 21.90
N SER A 124 -5.07 -4.87 21.26
CA SER A 124 -5.02 -6.16 20.58
C SER A 124 -4.77 -6.07 19.07
N LEU A 125 -4.98 -4.91 18.45
CA LEU A 125 -4.87 -4.76 16.99
C LEU A 125 -3.92 -3.62 16.62
N PHE A 126 -3.07 -3.87 15.63
CA PHE A 126 -2.36 -2.80 14.94
C PHE A 126 -3.24 -2.27 13.82
N MET A 127 -3.52 -0.96 13.83
CA MET A 127 -4.41 -0.35 12.82
C MET A 127 -3.90 -0.51 11.39
N SER A 128 -2.58 -0.62 11.19
CA SER A 128 -2.01 -0.98 9.89
C SER A 128 -2.48 -2.36 9.39
N GLU A 129 -2.61 -3.33 10.29
CA GLU A 129 -3.10 -4.68 9.95
C GLU A 129 -4.60 -4.67 9.69
N VAL A 130 -5.37 -3.85 10.42
CA VAL A 130 -6.82 -3.66 10.18
C VAL A 130 -7.05 -3.03 8.80
N CYS A 131 -6.33 -1.96 8.46
CA CYS A 131 -6.36 -1.35 7.13
C CYS A 131 -6.06 -2.36 6.02
N GLN A 132 -5.02 -3.17 6.19
CA GLN A 132 -4.68 -4.23 5.24
C GLN A 132 -5.81 -5.25 5.11
N ALA A 133 -6.31 -5.76 6.24
CA ALA A 133 -7.36 -6.78 6.27
C ALA A 133 -8.67 -6.30 5.62
N VAL A 134 -9.02 -5.03 5.81
CA VAL A 134 -10.20 -4.38 5.21
C VAL A 134 -10.04 -4.28 3.69
N TYR A 135 -8.89 -3.78 3.23
CA TYR A 135 -8.64 -3.61 1.80
C TYR A 135 -8.53 -4.96 1.06
N GLU A 136 -7.76 -5.90 1.61
CA GLU A 136 -7.55 -7.25 1.06
C GLU A 136 -8.82 -8.09 0.94
N ASN A 137 -9.84 -7.76 1.73
CA ASN A 137 -11.12 -8.45 1.63
C ASN A 137 -11.82 -8.19 0.28
N HIS A 138 -11.50 -7.09 -0.41
CA HIS A 138 -12.18 -6.64 -1.62
C HIS A 138 -11.24 -6.53 -2.82
N PHE A 139 -10.00 -6.10 -2.61
CA PHE A 139 -9.02 -5.83 -3.66
C PHE A 139 -7.66 -6.41 -3.30
N SER A 140 -6.84 -6.78 -4.29
CA SER A 140 -5.46 -7.18 -4.03
C SER A 140 -4.66 -5.98 -3.50
N MET A 141 -3.80 -6.15 -2.49
CA MET A 141 -2.93 -5.06 -2.00
C MET A 141 -2.05 -4.46 -3.09
N ASP A 142 -1.62 -5.25 -4.08
CA ASP A 142 -0.84 -4.77 -5.24
C ASP A 142 -1.59 -3.70 -6.06
N THR A 143 -2.90 -3.54 -5.86
CA THR A 143 -3.68 -2.49 -6.53
C THR A 143 -3.71 -1.18 -5.76
N LEU A 144 -3.38 -1.17 -4.46
CA LEU A 144 -3.46 0.01 -3.59
C LEU A 144 -2.41 1.06 -3.99
N LYS A 145 -2.89 2.27 -4.31
CA LYS A 145 -2.04 3.40 -4.74
C LYS A 145 -2.15 4.61 -3.82
N TYR A 146 -3.30 4.80 -3.18
CA TYR A 146 -3.56 5.98 -2.36
C TYR A 146 -4.16 5.58 -1.02
N VAL A 147 -3.58 6.13 0.05
CA VAL A 147 -4.16 6.05 1.40
C VAL A 147 -4.49 7.47 1.85
N TYR A 148 -5.77 7.73 2.06
CA TYR A 148 -6.27 8.98 2.60
C TYR A 148 -6.51 8.83 4.10
N MET A 149 -6.01 9.78 4.86
CA MET A 149 -6.29 9.94 6.27
C MET A 149 -7.12 11.20 6.38
N VAL A 150 -8.41 11.02 6.61
CA VAL A 150 -9.36 12.12 6.71
C VAL A 150 -9.63 12.45 8.17
N ASP A 151 -10.03 13.69 8.40
CA ASP A 151 -10.39 14.22 9.72
C ASP A 151 -9.35 13.96 10.81
N VAL A 152 -8.08 14.24 10.50
CA VAL A 152 -6.93 13.90 11.34
C VAL A 152 -6.96 14.67 12.66
N CYS A 153 -7.54 14.04 13.68
CA CYS A 153 -7.59 14.54 15.06
C CYS A 153 -6.45 14.00 15.94
N ASN A 154 -5.56 13.17 15.40
CA ASN A 154 -4.45 12.60 16.14
C ASN A 154 -3.50 13.70 16.65
N ARG A 155 -3.44 13.92 17.97
CA ARG A 155 -2.67 15.02 18.58
C ARG A 155 -1.20 15.07 18.16
N ASP A 156 -0.52 13.93 17.98
CA ASP A 156 0.89 13.92 17.54
C ASP A 156 1.05 14.44 16.12
N THR A 157 0.21 13.98 15.20
CA THR A 157 0.28 14.35 13.78
C THR A 157 -0.23 15.78 13.58
N LEU A 158 -1.38 16.10 14.16
CA LEU A 158 -2.01 17.42 14.04
C LEU A 158 -1.12 18.53 14.62
N SER A 159 -0.57 18.35 15.82
CA SER A 159 0.34 19.35 16.40
C SER A 159 1.63 19.50 15.61
N PHE A 160 2.19 18.42 15.07
CA PHE A 160 3.35 18.53 14.20
C PHE A 160 3.03 19.34 12.94
N VAL A 161 1.92 19.05 12.28
CA VAL A 161 1.54 19.77 11.05
C VAL A 161 1.26 21.24 11.35
N ARG A 162 0.38 21.54 12.30
CA ARG A 162 -0.03 22.92 12.60
C ARG A 162 1.07 23.74 13.27
N ASP A 163 1.71 23.20 14.30
CA ASP A 163 2.54 23.99 15.22
C ASP A 163 4.02 23.96 14.86
N VAL A 164 4.45 23.05 13.97
CA VAL A 164 5.87 22.86 13.60
C VAL A 164 6.10 22.97 12.10
N LEU A 165 5.29 22.28 11.28
CA LEU A 165 5.45 22.27 9.83
C LEU A 165 4.94 23.59 9.22
N TYR A 166 3.67 23.93 9.45
CA TYR A 166 3.02 25.12 8.90
C TYR A 166 3.28 26.37 9.77
N THR A 167 4.53 26.82 9.76
CA THR A 167 4.96 28.00 10.51
C THR A 167 5.65 29.01 9.60
N GLU A 168 5.63 30.29 10.00
CA GLU A 168 6.30 31.36 9.26
C GLU A 168 7.80 31.07 9.04
N ALA A 169 8.44 30.38 9.98
CA ALA A 169 9.85 29.96 9.89
C ALA A 169 10.10 28.97 8.73
N ASN A 170 9.08 28.23 8.32
CA ASN A 170 9.10 27.36 7.14
C ASN A 170 8.48 28.02 5.90
N GLY A 171 8.05 29.28 5.99
CA GLY A 171 7.37 29.99 4.90
C GLY A 171 5.93 29.54 4.67
N LEU A 172 5.28 29.01 5.70
CA LEU A 172 3.93 28.41 5.65
C LEU A 172 3.03 28.99 6.73
N VAL A 173 1.72 28.84 6.60
CA VAL A 173 0.73 29.30 7.58
C VAL A 173 -0.34 28.24 7.78
N TRP A 174 -0.91 28.10 8.98
CA TRP A 174 -2.06 27.22 9.20
C TRP A 174 -3.30 28.01 9.63
N PRO A 175 -4.48 27.75 9.07
CA PRO A 175 -4.71 26.93 7.87
C PRO A 175 -4.08 27.56 6.61
N ASP A 176 -3.68 26.72 5.65
CA ASP A 176 -3.13 27.16 4.35
C ASP A 176 -4.12 26.84 3.24
N GLU A 177 -4.47 27.83 2.42
CA GLU A 177 -5.34 27.61 1.26
C GLU A 177 -4.65 26.73 0.19
N GLU A 178 -3.31 26.68 0.18
CA GLU A 178 -2.55 25.86 -0.75
C GLU A 178 -2.44 24.39 -0.29
N ILE A 179 -2.57 23.49 -1.26
CA ILE A 179 -2.29 22.07 -1.08
C ILE A 179 -0.79 21.86 -1.25
N HIS A 180 -0.16 21.20 -0.27
CA HIS A 180 1.28 20.97 -0.28
C HIS A 180 1.63 19.51 -0.54
N ASP A 181 2.60 19.30 -1.45
CA ASP A 181 3.14 18.00 -1.83
C ASP A 181 4.56 17.82 -1.31
N TRP A 182 4.69 16.98 -0.29
CA TRP A 182 5.97 16.61 0.32
C TRP A 182 6.57 15.43 -0.41
N GLN A 183 7.70 15.67 -1.06
CA GLN A 183 8.38 14.67 -1.89
C GLN A 183 9.32 13.80 -1.06
N LEU A 184 9.45 12.54 -1.48
CA LEU A 184 10.40 11.57 -0.93
C LEU A 184 11.81 12.18 -0.72
N GLY A 185 12.41 11.92 0.45
CA GLY A 185 13.75 12.39 0.80
C GLY A 185 13.85 13.87 1.23
N THR A 186 12.73 14.60 1.28
CA THR A 186 12.69 15.92 1.92
C THR A 186 12.57 15.79 3.45
N PRO A 187 13.13 16.73 4.23
CA PRO A 187 12.97 16.73 5.68
C PRO A 187 11.51 16.70 6.14
N GLU A 188 10.63 17.40 5.43
CA GLU A 188 9.19 17.51 5.71
C GLU A 188 8.49 16.17 5.49
N PHE A 189 8.77 15.50 4.37
CA PHE A 189 8.27 14.16 4.08
C PHE A 189 8.69 13.16 5.16
N GLU A 190 9.98 13.13 5.48
CA GLU A 190 10.52 12.22 6.50
C GLU A 190 9.90 12.52 7.88
N ALA A 191 9.73 13.79 8.24
CA ALA A 191 9.10 14.14 9.50
C ALA A 191 7.61 13.78 9.55
N LEU A 192 6.86 13.97 8.45
CA LEU A 192 5.46 13.54 8.34
C LEU A 192 5.35 12.01 8.46
N LEU A 193 6.22 11.27 7.79
CA LEU A 193 6.27 9.82 7.88
C LEU A 193 6.60 9.35 9.30
N GLY A 194 7.39 10.12 10.06
CA GLY A 194 7.71 9.87 11.46
C GLY A 194 6.59 10.16 12.48
N THR A 195 5.48 10.77 12.06
CA THR A 195 4.28 10.99 12.90
C THR A 195 3.56 9.68 13.22
N LYS A 196 2.64 9.69 14.20
CA LYS A 196 1.82 8.51 14.50
C LYS A 196 1.02 8.02 13.29
N ILE A 197 0.41 8.93 12.53
CA ILE A 197 -0.36 8.56 11.34
C ILE A 197 0.58 8.10 10.22
N GLY A 198 1.67 8.83 9.97
CA GLY A 198 2.70 8.43 9.00
C GLY A 198 3.27 7.04 9.29
N LYS A 199 3.56 6.74 10.57
CA LYS A 199 4.00 5.41 11.03
C LYS A 199 2.97 4.33 10.75
N THR A 200 1.68 4.59 10.99
CA THR A 200 0.62 3.62 10.68
C THR A 200 0.60 3.28 9.19
N VAL A 201 0.67 4.27 8.31
CA VAL A 201 0.68 4.03 6.86
C VAL A 201 1.99 3.35 6.42
N ALA A 202 3.13 3.74 6.98
CA ALA A 202 4.40 3.06 6.72
C ALA A 202 4.37 1.58 7.16
N HIS A 203 3.78 1.29 8.33
CA HIS A 203 3.60 -0.08 8.81
C HIS A 203 2.63 -0.88 7.93
N LEU A 204 1.59 -0.24 7.38
CA LEU A 204 0.72 -0.86 6.38
C LEU A 204 1.53 -1.30 5.16
N VAL A 205 2.36 -0.41 4.60
CA VAL A 205 3.21 -0.75 3.45
C VAL A 205 4.21 -1.86 3.79
N LEU A 206 4.87 -1.76 4.94
CA LEU A 206 5.85 -2.77 5.40
C LEU A 206 5.22 -4.14 5.72
N GLY A 207 3.97 -4.16 6.18
CA GLY A 207 3.23 -5.39 6.50
C GLY A 207 2.58 -6.06 5.29
N ALA A 208 2.16 -5.25 4.30
CA ALA A 208 1.45 -5.71 3.12
C ALA A 208 2.36 -6.10 1.95
N PHE A 209 3.46 -5.38 1.75
CA PHE A 209 4.35 -5.58 0.61
C PHE A 209 5.68 -6.19 1.02
N ARG A 210 6.27 -6.98 0.13
CA ARG A 210 7.65 -7.41 0.30
C ARG A 210 8.57 -6.18 0.25
N ARG A 211 9.48 -6.05 1.22
CA ARG A 211 10.42 -4.92 1.25
C ARG A 211 11.22 -4.81 -0.05
N GLY A 212 11.45 -3.59 -0.50
CA GLY A 212 12.09 -3.24 -1.75
C GLY A 212 11.16 -3.24 -2.97
N THR A 213 9.88 -3.61 -2.83
CA THR A 213 8.92 -3.65 -3.95
C THR A 213 8.00 -2.45 -4.01
N HIS A 214 7.68 -1.83 -2.88
CA HIS A 214 6.77 -0.70 -2.81
C HIS A 214 7.30 0.33 -1.83
N ARG A 215 7.00 1.60 -2.08
CA ARG A 215 7.31 2.70 -1.18
C ARG A 215 6.24 3.77 -1.22
N ILE A 216 6.22 4.60 -0.18
CA ILE A 216 5.48 5.85 -0.19
C ILE A 216 6.36 6.88 -0.90
N SER A 217 5.92 7.46 -2.01
CA SER A 217 6.71 8.42 -2.79
C SER A 217 6.34 9.87 -2.56
N GLN A 218 5.12 10.13 -2.09
CA GLN A 218 4.62 11.47 -1.80
C GLN A 218 3.65 11.45 -0.63
N ILE A 219 3.72 12.49 0.20
CA ILE A 219 2.69 12.80 1.19
C ILE A 219 2.11 14.15 0.79
N ARG A 220 0.80 14.22 0.58
CA ARG A 220 0.06 15.46 0.33
C ARG A 220 -0.67 15.87 1.60
N SER A 221 -0.59 17.14 1.97
CA SER A 221 -1.37 17.70 3.08
C SER A 221 -2.25 18.84 2.60
N PHE A 222 -3.48 18.83 3.08
CA PHE A 222 -4.51 19.81 2.77
C PHE A 222 -5.49 19.89 3.94
N HIS A 223 -6.42 20.83 3.90
CA HIS A 223 -7.47 20.92 4.90
C HIS A 223 -8.85 21.12 4.28
N THR A 224 -9.87 20.69 5.00
CA THR A 224 -11.28 20.97 4.68
C THR A 224 -11.92 21.51 5.95
N PHE A 225 -12.47 22.73 5.89
CA PHE A 225 -12.99 23.43 7.08
C PHE A 225 -12.01 23.45 8.27
N GLU A 226 -10.73 23.77 8.00
CA GLU A 226 -9.61 23.76 8.96
C GLU A 226 -9.24 22.40 9.56
N ILE A 227 -9.86 21.31 9.10
CA ILE A 227 -9.54 19.96 9.53
C ILE A 227 -8.47 19.37 8.60
N LEU A 228 -7.38 18.89 9.19
CA LEU A 228 -6.24 18.30 8.48
C LEU A 228 -6.63 17.00 7.76
N GLN A 229 -6.21 16.91 6.51
CA GLN A 229 -6.32 15.75 5.64
C GLN A 229 -4.92 15.39 5.13
N LEU A 230 -4.61 14.10 5.03
CA LEU A 230 -3.34 13.61 4.46
C LEU A 230 -3.61 12.56 3.39
N ARG A 231 -2.87 12.60 2.28
CA ARG A 231 -2.87 11.55 1.26
C ARG A 231 -1.45 11.01 1.06
N PHE A 232 -1.29 9.70 1.20
CA PHE A 232 -0.06 8.99 0.96
C PHE A 232 -0.15 8.29 -0.39
N THR A 233 0.82 8.57 -1.28
CA THR A 233 0.93 7.91 -2.58
C THR A 233 1.91 6.75 -2.46
N ILE A 234 1.45 5.55 -2.83
CA ILE A 234 2.22 4.31 -2.85
C ILE A 234 2.55 3.97 -4.30
N GLU A 235 3.80 3.64 -4.58
CA GLU A 235 4.26 3.23 -5.90
C GLU A 235 5.07 1.93 -5.84
N GLU A 236 5.00 1.17 -6.92
CA GLU A 236 5.88 0.03 -7.15
C GLU A 236 7.29 0.51 -7.51
N MET A 237 8.30 -0.17 -6.99
CA MET A 237 9.70 0.10 -7.24
C MET A 237 10.22 -0.80 -8.35
N GLU A 238 10.68 -0.20 -9.44
CA GLU A 238 11.36 -0.93 -10.51
C GLU A 238 12.64 -1.58 -9.99
N HIS A 239 12.67 -2.91 -9.97
CA HIS A 239 13.90 -3.62 -9.70
C HIS A 239 14.77 -3.59 -10.95
N VAL A 240 15.91 -2.90 -10.88
CA VAL A 240 17.01 -3.14 -11.82
C VAL A 240 17.48 -4.57 -11.58
N THR A 241 16.97 -5.51 -12.36
CA THR A 241 17.54 -6.85 -12.40
C THR A 241 18.96 -6.67 -12.94
N PRO A 242 20.02 -7.04 -12.19
CA PRO A 242 21.34 -7.03 -12.77
C PRO A 242 21.28 -7.98 -13.98
N VAL A 243 21.47 -7.41 -15.17
CA VAL A 243 21.69 -8.18 -16.39
C VAL A 243 22.96 -8.97 -16.12
N ILE A 244 22.81 -10.21 -15.67
CA ILE A 244 23.92 -11.15 -15.61
C ILE A 244 24.35 -11.28 -17.08
N PRO A 245 25.57 -10.85 -17.45
CA PRO A 245 26.08 -11.14 -18.79
C PRO A 245 26.03 -12.66 -18.93
N SER A 246 25.26 -13.15 -19.90
CA SER A 246 25.23 -14.57 -20.19
C SER A 246 26.66 -14.98 -20.51
N VAL A 247 27.31 -15.67 -19.57
CA VAL A 247 28.56 -16.35 -19.84
C VAL A 247 28.20 -17.43 -20.85
N GLU A 248 28.55 -17.19 -22.11
CA GLU A 248 28.53 -18.21 -23.14
C GLU A 248 29.38 -19.39 -22.64
N LEU A 249 28.70 -20.43 -22.17
CA LEU A 249 29.37 -21.70 -21.90
C LEU A 249 29.84 -22.28 -23.24
N PRO A 250 31.10 -22.77 -23.33
CA PRO A 250 31.58 -23.38 -24.55
C PRO A 250 30.69 -24.55 -24.94
N ILE A 251 30.23 -24.52 -26.19
CA ILE A 251 29.43 -25.56 -26.83
C ILE A 251 30.12 -26.91 -26.61
N ARG A 252 29.60 -27.74 -25.71
CA ARG A 252 29.92 -29.16 -25.66
C ARG A 252 29.32 -29.78 -26.91
N THR A 253 30.19 -30.22 -27.81
CA THR A 253 29.86 -31.00 -29.00
C THR A 253 29.08 -32.26 -28.59
N VAL A 254 27.76 -32.23 -28.80
CA VAL A 254 26.91 -33.41 -28.62
C VAL A 254 27.19 -34.36 -29.78
N SER A 255 27.63 -35.57 -29.42
CA SER A 255 27.90 -36.69 -30.31
C SER A 255 26.75 -36.97 -31.28
N THR A 256 27.08 -37.02 -32.57
CA THR A 256 26.19 -37.20 -33.75
C THR A 256 25.52 -38.58 -33.86
N ARG A 257 25.37 -39.35 -32.79
CA ARG A 257 24.80 -40.72 -32.84
C ARG A 257 23.28 -40.80 -32.67
N VAL A 258 22.59 -39.73 -32.28
CA VAL A 258 21.14 -39.79 -31.99
C VAL A 258 20.25 -39.38 -33.18
N THR A 259 20.78 -38.63 -34.15
CA THR A 259 20.00 -38.12 -35.30
C THR A 259 19.68 -39.15 -36.38
N ARG A 260 20.33 -40.33 -36.41
CA ARG A 260 20.02 -41.39 -37.40
C ARG A 260 18.84 -42.30 -37.03
N SER A 261 18.40 -42.30 -35.77
CA SER A 261 17.31 -43.17 -35.30
C SER A 261 15.92 -42.58 -35.61
N MET A 262 15.78 -41.27 -35.49
CA MET A 262 14.49 -40.57 -35.67
C MET A 262 14.06 -40.44 -37.14
N THR A 263 15.00 -40.39 -38.09
CA THR A 263 14.69 -40.26 -39.52
C THR A 263 14.17 -41.57 -40.13
N ARG A 264 14.55 -42.73 -39.58
CA ARG A 264 14.01 -44.03 -40.02
C ARG A 264 12.59 -44.28 -39.51
N LYS A 265 12.27 -43.79 -38.32
CA LYS A 265 10.92 -43.96 -37.74
C LYS A 265 9.87 -43.11 -38.45
N ARG A 266 10.22 -41.87 -38.84
CA ARG A 266 9.32 -40.98 -39.60
C ARG A 266 9.01 -41.47 -41.02
N LYS A 267 9.97 -42.12 -41.70
CA LYS A 267 9.76 -42.64 -43.06
C LYS A 267 8.90 -43.92 -43.10
N ALA A 268 8.95 -44.75 -42.04
CA ALA A 268 8.09 -45.93 -41.92
C ALA A 268 6.63 -45.58 -41.62
N GLU A 269 6.36 -44.53 -40.83
CA GLU A 269 5.01 -44.08 -40.50
C GLU A 269 4.30 -43.39 -41.69
N GLU A 270 5.04 -42.74 -42.59
CA GLU A 270 4.51 -42.14 -43.83
C GLU A 270 4.17 -43.18 -44.91
N GLU A 271 4.95 -44.27 -45.03
CA GLU A 271 4.65 -45.36 -45.98
C GLU A 271 3.43 -46.20 -45.53
N GLU A 272 3.22 -46.39 -44.23
CA GLU A 272 2.05 -47.13 -43.70
C GLU A 272 0.73 -46.35 -43.86
N THR A 273 0.77 -45.01 -43.77
CA THR A 273 -0.41 -44.16 -43.99
C THR A 273 -0.78 -44.03 -45.47
N ALA A 274 0.18 -44.12 -46.39
CA ALA A 274 -0.07 -44.15 -47.83
C ALA A 274 -0.72 -45.47 -48.29
N ALA A 275 -0.26 -46.62 -47.76
CA ALA A 275 -0.83 -47.93 -48.09
C ALA A 275 -2.29 -48.08 -47.61
N LYS A 276 -2.62 -47.56 -46.41
CA LYS A 276 -3.99 -47.60 -45.86
C LYS A 276 -4.99 -46.69 -46.62
N LYS A 277 -4.52 -45.66 -47.34
CA LYS A 277 -5.37 -44.81 -48.19
C LYS A 277 -5.68 -45.41 -49.57
N ALA A 278 -4.80 -46.26 -50.11
CA ALA A 278 -5.01 -46.93 -51.40
C ALA A 278 -6.02 -48.10 -51.31
N GLN A 279 -6.16 -48.72 -50.14
CA GLN A 279 -7.04 -49.88 -49.93
C GLN A 279 -8.52 -49.52 -49.63
N LYS A 280 -8.86 -48.23 -49.59
CA LYS A 280 -10.22 -47.72 -49.30
C LYS A 280 -10.92 -47.10 -50.53
N LYS A 281 -10.35 -47.29 -51.72
CA LYS A 281 -10.88 -46.81 -53.02
C LYS A 281 -11.00 -47.92 -54.09
N GLY A 282 -11.05 -49.18 -53.68
CA GLY A 282 -11.38 -50.34 -54.53
C GLY A 282 -12.69 -50.93 -54.09
#